data_AF-A0A2V5ZA39-F1
#
_entry.id   AF-A0A2V5ZA39-F1
#
_cell.length_a   1.000
_cell.length_b   1.000
_cell.length_c   1.000
_cell.angle_alpha   90.00
_cell.angle_beta   90.00
_cell.angle_gamma   90.00
#
_symmetry.space_group_name_H-M   'P 1'
#
loop_
_entity.id
_entity.type
_entity.pdbx_description
1 polymer ?
#
loop_
_entity_poly.entity_id
_entity_poly.type
_entity_poly.pdbx_seq_one_letter_code
_entity_poly.pdbx_strand_id
1 'polypeptide(L)'
;LNLRPEDFFLTRAMTVQKFRKIENWMNQYTFFGTPVYFEFLAGKRDLTCSAWAIPTRNIRGWKAPCYLMTDGHFATYTELLEQTDWNRYGVVNGIARDSRCENCMVHCGYEPTATLGLQAQRGDTWKTIRFNFGPKPKPAGRGNEVLAYNGVSSGNGHLTGKHAEPAVKAS
;
A
#
# COMPACT_ATOMS: atom_id res chain seq x y z
N LEU A 1 -1.18 -19.10 -19.46
CA LEU A 1 -1.23 -19.65 -18.09
C LEU A 1 -2.68 -19.55 -17.62
N ASN A 2 -3.45 -20.64 -17.69
CA ASN A 2 -4.86 -20.69 -17.24
C ASN A 2 -4.95 -20.72 -15.71
N LEU A 3 -4.29 -19.79 -15.04
CA LEU A 3 -4.31 -19.64 -13.59
C LEU A 3 -5.39 -18.61 -13.24
N ARG A 4 -6.17 -18.87 -12.19
CA ARG A 4 -7.19 -17.93 -11.74
C ARG A 4 -6.51 -16.80 -10.94
N PRO A 5 -6.89 -15.52 -11.12
CA PRO A 5 -6.27 -14.38 -10.42
C PRO A 5 -6.07 -14.55 -8.92
N GLU A 6 -6.99 -15.25 -8.26
CA GLU A 6 -6.98 -15.48 -6.82
C GLU A 6 -5.86 -16.42 -6.35
N ASP A 7 -5.31 -17.22 -7.27
CA ASP A 7 -4.25 -18.20 -6.97
C ASP A 7 -2.86 -17.53 -6.91
N PHE A 8 -2.74 -16.27 -7.38
CA PHE A 8 -1.46 -15.54 -7.42
C PHE A 8 -1.51 -14.10 -6.91
N PHE A 9 -2.68 -13.46 -6.91
CA PHE A 9 -2.86 -12.10 -6.37
C PHE A 9 -3.84 -12.06 -5.21
N LEU A 10 -3.65 -11.08 -4.33
CA LEU A 10 -4.62 -10.78 -3.28
C LEU A 10 -5.86 -10.13 -3.90
N THR A 11 -7.01 -10.77 -3.74
CA THR A 11 -8.30 -10.13 -4.03
C THR A 11 -8.61 -9.04 -3.01
N ARG A 12 -9.59 -8.18 -3.30
CA ARG A 12 -10.10 -7.21 -2.30
C ARG A 12 -10.57 -7.89 -1.02
N ALA A 13 -11.33 -8.97 -1.14
CA ALA A 13 -11.81 -9.73 0.01
C ALA A 13 -10.66 -10.30 0.85
N MET A 14 -9.64 -10.86 0.19
CA MET A 14 -8.45 -11.38 0.88
C MET A 14 -7.65 -10.25 1.55
N THR A 15 -7.55 -9.08 0.91
CA THR A 15 -6.88 -7.90 1.47
C THR A 15 -7.59 -7.42 2.72
N VAL A 16 -8.92 -7.28 2.68
CA VAL A 16 -9.74 -6.92 3.84
C VAL A 16 -9.55 -7.92 4.99
N GLN A 17 -9.59 -9.22 4.68
CA GLN A 17 -9.37 -10.25 5.68
C GLN A 17 -7.97 -10.15 6.31
N LYS A 18 -6.94 -9.89 5.50
CA LYS A 18 -5.56 -9.74 5.97
C LYS A 18 -5.39 -8.54 6.89
N PHE A 19 -6.01 -7.41 6.56
CA PHE A 19 -5.87 -6.16 7.30
C PHE A 19 -6.95 -5.91 8.36
N ARG A 20 -7.85 -6.88 8.63
CA ARG A 20 -8.92 -6.73 9.63
C ARG A 20 -8.44 -6.30 11.02
N LYS A 21 -7.20 -6.66 11.39
CA LYS A 21 -6.58 -6.38 12.70
C LYS A 21 -5.64 -5.17 12.68
N ILE A 22 -5.64 -4.35 11.61
CA ILE A 22 -4.65 -3.28 11.44
C ILE A 22 -4.67 -2.25 12.57
N GLU A 23 -5.84 -1.93 13.13
CA GLU A 23 -5.92 -1.01 14.28
C GLU A 23 -5.22 -1.56 15.52
N ASN A 24 -5.32 -2.87 15.77
CA ASN A 24 -4.60 -3.49 16.88
C ASN A 24 -3.09 -3.40 16.67
N TRP A 25 -2.63 -3.57 15.43
CA TRP A 25 -1.23 -3.41 15.08
C TRP A 25 -0.75 -1.97 15.17
N MET A 26 -1.58 -0.99 14.77
CA MET A 26 -1.27 0.44 14.90
C MET A 26 -1.14 0.88 16.36
N ASN A 27 -1.76 0.17 17.31
CA ASN A 27 -1.56 0.42 18.74
C ASN A 27 -0.28 -0.21 19.31
N GLN A 28 0.34 -1.13 18.56
CA GLN A 28 1.56 -1.85 18.96
C GLN A 28 2.81 -1.35 18.21
N TYR A 29 2.64 -0.93 16.96
CA TYR A 29 3.72 -0.55 16.04
C TYR A 29 3.42 0.79 15.37
N THR A 30 4.48 1.51 15.03
CA THR A 30 4.37 2.74 14.22
C THR A 30 4.18 2.37 12.75
N PHE A 31 3.02 2.69 12.21
CA PHE A 31 2.71 2.54 10.78
C PHE A 31 2.97 3.84 10.01
N PHE A 32 3.23 3.70 8.71
CA PHE A 32 3.29 4.80 7.75
C PHE A 32 2.07 4.75 6.84
N GLY A 33 1.27 5.82 6.84
CA GLY A 33 0.01 5.94 6.10
C GLY A 33 -1.08 6.61 6.94
N THR A 34 -2.16 7.01 6.30
CA THR A 34 -3.27 7.72 6.94
C THR A 34 -4.23 6.72 7.60
N PRO A 35 -4.75 6.98 8.82
CA PRO A 35 -5.74 6.11 9.47
C PRO A 35 -6.93 5.76 8.57
N VAL A 36 -7.39 6.73 7.77
CA VAL A 36 -8.47 6.56 6.79
C VAL A 36 -8.16 5.49 5.74
N TYR A 37 -6.93 5.43 5.23
CA TYR A 37 -6.52 4.39 4.29
C TYR A 37 -6.44 3.01 4.96
N PHE A 38 -6.00 2.94 6.22
CA PHE A 38 -6.01 1.69 6.98
C PHE A 38 -7.43 1.18 7.27
N GLU A 39 -8.37 2.08 7.54
CA GLU A 39 -9.78 1.72 7.66
C GLU A 39 -10.36 1.17 6.35
N PHE A 40 -9.94 1.73 5.20
CA PHE A 40 -10.27 1.19 3.88
C PHE A 40 -9.68 -0.21 3.67
N LEU A 41 -8.39 -0.41 4.01
CA LEU A 41 -7.77 -1.74 3.95
C LEU A 41 -8.46 -2.75 4.86
N ALA A 42 -8.96 -2.32 6.02
CA ALA A 42 -9.71 -3.17 6.93
C ALA A 42 -11.19 -3.38 6.52
N GLY A 43 -11.61 -2.82 5.38
CA GLY A 43 -12.98 -2.94 4.86
C GLY A 43 -14.03 -2.17 5.65
N LYS A 44 -13.63 -1.20 6.50
CA LYS A 44 -14.56 -0.38 7.30
C LYS A 44 -15.23 0.73 6.51
N ARG A 45 -14.64 1.08 5.36
CA ARG A 45 -15.12 2.10 4.42
C ARG A 45 -14.64 1.75 3.03
N ASP A 46 -15.29 2.30 2.02
CA ASP A 46 -14.79 2.26 0.65
C ASP A 46 -14.23 3.64 0.27
N LEU A 47 -13.18 3.63 -0.56
CA LEU A 47 -12.55 4.84 -1.09
C LEU A 47 -12.52 4.75 -2.62
N THR A 48 -12.62 5.90 -3.25
CA THR A 48 -12.47 6.08 -4.69
C THR A 48 -10.99 6.18 -5.02
N CYS A 49 -10.55 5.49 -6.06
CA CYS A 49 -9.17 5.55 -6.51
C CYS A 49 -8.84 6.93 -7.13
N SER A 50 -7.80 7.58 -6.64
CA SER A 50 -7.21 8.77 -7.26
C SER A 50 -6.00 8.39 -8.10
N ALA A 51 -6.24 7.71 -9.23
CA ALA A 51 -5.18 7.14 -10.08
C ALA A 51 -4.13 8.17 -10.56
N TRP A 52 -4.54 9.44 -10.68
CA TRP A 52 -3.73 10.58 -11.12
C TRP A 52 -2.81 11.15 -10.03
N ALA A 53 -3.03 10.83 -8.75
CA ALA A 53 -2.44 11.58 -7.65
C ALA A 53 -0.95 11.27 -7.39
N ILE A 54 -0.47 10.09 -7.79
CA ILE A 54 0.95 9.73 -7.72
C ILE A 54 1.44 9.33 -9.13
N PRO A 55 1.74 10.32 -9.99
CA PRO A 55 2.25 10.06 -11.33
C PRO A 55 3.67 9.52 -11.27
N THR A 56 4.05 8.71 -12.27
CA THR A 56 5.39 8.12 -12.35
C THR A 56 6.09 8.60 -13.60
N ARG A 57 7.35 9.06 -13.48
CA ARG A 57 8.21 9.38 -14.62
C ARG A 57 9.39 8.41 -14.66
N ASN A 58 9.64 7.83 -15.83
CA ASN A 58 10.80 6.97 -16.07
C ASN A 58 11.54 7.44 -17.34
N ILE A 59 12.54 6.67 -17.79
CA ILE A 59 13.34 7.00 -18.98
C ILE A 59 12.52 7.16 -20.28
N ARG A 60 11.32 6.58 -20.35
CA ARG A 60 10.41 6.69 -21.50
C ARG A 60 9.44 7.87 -21.38
N GLY A 61 9.44 8.60 -20.27
CA GLY A 61 8.54 9.72 -20.01
C GLY A 61 7.60 9.49 -18.83
N TRP A 62 6.51 10.26 -18.80
CA TRP A 62 5.43 10.17 -17.82
C TRP A 62 4.53 8.99 -18.13
N LYS A 63 4.53 8.00 -17.25
CA LYS A 63 3.80 6.74 -17.38
C LYS A 63 2.33 6.92 -17.02
N ALA A 64 1.45 6.44 -17.89
CA ALA A 64 0.00 6.52 -17.77
C ALA A 64 -0.65 5.13 -17.76
N PRO A 65 -1.82 4.93 -17.12
CA PRO A 65 -2.55 5.92 -16.33
C PRO A 65 -2.09 6.00 -14.87
N CYS A 66 -1.43 4.98 -14.32
CA CYS A 66 -1.03 4.98 -12.90
C CYS A 66 0.31 4.27 -12.68
N TYR A 67 0.87 4.36 -11.46
CA TYR A 67 2.16 3.76 -11.10
C TYR A 67 2.30 2.27 -11.47
N LEU A 68 1.22 1.48 -11.42
CA LEU A 68 1.23 0.06 -11.74
C LEU A 68 0.95 -0.24 -13.22
N MET A 69 0.02 0.46 -13.86
CA MET A 69 -0.40 0.21 -15.24
C MET A 69 0.42 1.02 -16.25
N THR A 70 0.55 0.56 -17.49
CA THR A 70 1.28 1.30 -18.54
C THR A 70 0.60 1.14 -19.87
N ASP A 71 -0.36 2.00 -20.12
CA ASP A 71 -1.06 2.09 -21.38
C ASP A 71 -0.35 3.07 -22.33
N GLY A 72 0.47 3.99 -21.78
CA GLY A 72 1.28 4.91 -22.57
C GLY A 72 2.34 5.67 -21.77
N HIS A 73 3.17 6.42 -22.51
CA HIS A 73 4.14 7.37 -21.97
C HIS A 73 3.99 8.72 -22.66
N PHE A 74 4.06 9.79 -21.88
CA PHE A 74 3.97 11.17 -22.35
C PHE A 74 5.27 11.94 -22.09
N ALA A 75 5.61 12.89 -22.95
CA ALA A 75 6.85 13.64 -22.82
C ALA A 75 6.77 14.62 -21.64
N THR A 76 5.60 15.24 -21.44
CA THR A 76 5.34 16.21 -20.39
C THR A 76 4.24 15.76 -19.41
N TYR A 77 4.23 16.37 -18.22
CA TYR A 77 3.21 16.09 -17.22
C TYR A 77 1.83 16.59 -17.65
N THR A 78 1.79 17.73 -18.35
CA THR A 78 0.55 18.30 -18.89
C THR A 78 -0.11 17.33 -19.86
N GLU A 79 0.65 16.76 -20.81
CA GLU A 79 0.15 15.76 -21.74
C GLU A 79 -0.41 14.52 -21.02
N LEU A 80 0.25 14.05 -19.96
CA LEU A 80 -0.27 12.96 -19.13
C LEU A 80 -1.65 13.29 -18.58
N LEU A 81 -1.83 14.49 -18.02
CA LEU A 81 -3.09 14.89 -17.41
C LEU A 81 -4.21 15.07 -18.44
N GLU A 82 -3.91 15.68 -19.58
CA GLU A 82 -4.91 16.04 -20.59
C GLU A 82 -5.29 14.87 -21.51
N GLN A 83 -4.33 14.01 -21.86
CA GLN A 83 -4.55 12.93 -22.83
C GLN A 83 -4.98 11.61 -22.18
N THR A 84 -4.80 11.45 -20.86
CA THR A 84 -5.27 10.25 -20.15
C THR A 84 -6.75 10.37 -19.82
N ASP A 85 -7.57 9.43 -20.28
CA ASP A 85 -8.99 9.35 -19.89
C ASP A 85 -9.14 8.76 -18.47
N TRP A 86 -9.05 9.64 -17.46
CA TRP A 86 -9.11 9.26 -16.05
C TRP A 86 -10.42 8.58 -15.62
N ASN A 87 -11.52 8.82 -16.34
CA ASN A 87 -12.83 8.27 -16.00
C ASN A 87 -12.93 6.75 -16.22
N ARG A 88 -11.99 6.19 -16.99
CA ARG A 88 -11.93 4.76 -17.29
C ARG A 88 -11.21 3.94 -16.23
N TYR A 89 -10.55 4.56 -15.25
CA TYR A 89 -9.67 3.85 -14.33
C TYR A 89 -10.13 3.92 -12.87
N GLY A 90 -9.69 2.94 -12.10
CA GLY A 90 -9.92 2.86 -10.67
C GLY A 90 -11.26 2.23 -10.28
N VAL A 91 -11.45 2.12 -8.98
CA VAL A 91 -12.73 1.77 -8.36
C VAL A 91 -13.35 3.07 -7.86
N VAL A 92 -14.60 3.33 -8.26
CA VAL A 92 -15.35 4.53 -7.89
C VAL A 92 -16.68 4.07 -7.33
N ASN A 93 -16.98 4.44 -6.08
CA ASN A 93 -18.19 4.02 -5.36
C ASN A 93 -18.39 2.48 -5.40
N GLY A 94 -17.34 1.72 -5.11
CA GLY A 94 -17.37 0.25 -5.12
C GLY A 94 -17.39 -0.40 -6.50
N ILE A 95 -17.48 0.36 -7.60
CA ILE A 95 -17.57 -0.18 -8.97
C ILE A 95 -16.24 0.04 -9.68
N ALA A 96 -15.65 -1.04 -10.19
CA ALA A 96 -14.45 -0.99 -11.01
C ALA A 96 -14.77 -0.44 -12.42
N ARG A 97 -14.03 0.59 -12.85
CA ARG A 97 -14.15 1.17 -14.20
C ARG A 97 -13.33 0.42 -15.25
N ASP A 98 -12.26 -0.23 -14.80
CA ASP A 98 -11.43 -1.13 -15.59
C ASP A 98 -11.29 -2.47 -14.86
N SER A 99 -11.42 -3.59 -15.58
CA SER A 99 -11.24 -4.95 -15.03
C SER A 99 -9.92 -5.13 -14.26
N ARG A 100 -8.84 -4.45 -14.68
CA ARG A 100 -7.52 -4.50 -14.02
C ARG A 100 -7.52 -3.82 -12.66
N CYS A 101 -8.48 -2.93 -12.40
CA CYS A 101 -8.63 -2.21 -11.15
C CYS A 101 -9.51 -2.93 -10.13
N GLU A 102 -10.22 -4.00 -10.52
CA GLU A 102 -11.23 -4.68 -9.71
C GLU A 102 -10.71 -5.06 -8.32
N ASN A 103 -9.51 -5.61 -8.25
CA ASN A 103 -8.90 -6.05 -6.99
C ASN A 103 -7.96 -5.01 -6.35
N CYS A 104 -7.86 -3.81 -6.93
CA CYS A 104 -6.87 -2.82 -6.50
C CYS A 104 -7.26 -2.19 -5.16
N MET A 105 -6.34 -2.24 -4.19
CA MET A 105 -6.39 -1.53 -2.91
C MET A 105 -5.03 -0.87 -2.57
N VAL A 106 -4.22 -0.57 -3.58
CA VAL A 106 -2.82 -0.14 -3.38
C VAL A 106 -2.72 1.32 -2.91
N HIS A 107 -1.74 1.60 -2.06
CA HIS A 107 -1.53 2.92 -1.47
C HIS A 107 -1.49 4.05 -2.52
N CYS A 108 -0.88 3.85 -3.69
CA CYS A 108 -0.64 4.95 -4.62
C CYS A 108 -1.90 5.60 -5.18
N GLY A 109 -3.04 4.91 -5.16
CA GLY A 109 -4.34 5.46 -5.57
C GLY A 109 -5.24 5.86 -4.40
N TYR A 110 -5.18 5.15 -3.28
CA TYR A 110 -6.14 5.33 -2.18
C TYR A 110 -5.59 6.14 -0.99
N GLU A 111 -4.28 6.14 -0.77
CA GLU A 111 -3.65 7.01 0.23
C GLU A 111 -3.88 8.49 -0.14
N PRO A 112 -3.69 8.95 -1.39
CA PRO A 112 -4.01 10.32 -1.76
C PRO A 112 -5.49 10.67 -1.57
N THR A 113 -6.42 9.76 -1.89
CA THR A 113 -7.86 9.96 -1.62
C THR A 113 -8.11 10.19 -0.12
N ALA A 114 -7.46 9.39 0.72
CA ALA A 114 -7.54 9.50 2.17
C ALA A 114 -6.93 10.81 2.69
N THR A 115 -5.75 11.18 2.19
CA THR A 115 -5.01 12.38 2.64
C THR A 115 -5.65 13.68 2.14
N LEU A 116 -6.12 13.72 0.89
CA LEU A 116 -6.81 14.88 0.30
C LEU A 116 -8.24 15.04 0.82
N GLY A 117 -8.79 14.04 1.51
CA GLY A 117 -10.12 14.10 2.08
C GLY A 117 -11.26 14.07 1.04
N LEU A 118 -11.02 13.50 -0.15
CA LEU A 118 -11.99 13.47 -1.26
C LEU A 118 -13.30 12.73 -0.91
N GLN A 119 -13.30 11.92 0.14
CA GLN A 119 -14.47 11.28 0.74
C GLN A 119 -14.38 11.30 2.28
N ALA A 120 -13.97 12.44 2.84
CA ALA A 120 -13.83 12.59 4.28
C ALA A 120 -15.16 12.40 5.02
N GLN A 121 -15.12 11.61 6.09
CA GLN A 121 -16.21 11.45 7.04
C GLN A 121 -15.97 12.32 8.27
N ARG A 122 -17.05 12.58 9.03
CA ARG A 122 -16.95 13.34 10.28
C ARG A 122 -15.93 12.68 11.22
N GLY A 123 -14.98 13.47 11.70
CA GLY A 123 -13.93 13.03 12.62
C GLY A 123 -12.63 12.57 11.94
N ASP A 124 -12.58 12.42 10.62
CA ASP A 124 -11.36 11.98 9.91
C ASP A 124 -10.20 12.97 10.10
N THR A 125 -10.47 14.27 10.01
CA THR A 125 -9.46 15.30 10.30
C THR A 125 -8.86 15.13 11.69
N TRP A 126 -9.70 14.86 12.69
CA TRP A 126 -9.23 14.64 14.06
C TRP A 126 -8.42 13.34 14.20
N LYS A 127 -8.85 12.25 13.55
CA LYS A 127 -8.07 11.00 13.49
C LYS A 127 -6.69 11.25 12.91
N THR A 128 -6.60 12.00 11.81
CA THR A 128 -5.34 12.34 11.15
C THR A 128 -4.46 13.24 12.01
N ILE A 129 -5.02 14.26 12.67
CA ILE A 129 -4.28 15.13 13.61
C ILE A 129 -3.73 14.29 14.78
N ARG A 130 -4.59 13.50 15.44
CA ARG A 130 -4.18 12.63 16.55
C ARG A 130 -3.11 11.62 16.10
N PHE A 131 -3.24 11.06 14.91
CA PHE A 131 -2.28 10.11 14.39
C PHE A 131 -0.91 10.74 14.13
N ASN A 132 -0.86 11.95 13.55
CA ASN A 132 0.40 12.61 13.22
C ASN A 132 1.09 13.22 14.45
N PHE A 133 0.34 13.90 15.32
CA PHE A 133 0.88 14.70 16.43
C PHE A 133 0.69 14.06 17.81
N GLY A 134 -0.07 12.98 17.91
CA GLY A 134 -0.25 12.23 19.16
C GLY A 134 0.93 11.32 19.49
N PRO A 135 0.95 10.78 20.73
CA PRO A 135 1.99 9.85 21.15
C PRO A 135 1.96 8.59 20.28
N LYS A 136 3.14 8.14 19.86
CA LYS A 136 3.32 6.88 19.13
C LYS A 136 3.33 5.69 20.11
N PRO A 137 2.94 4.49 19.66
CA PRO A 137 3.10 3.28 20.45
C PRO A 137 4.52 3.17 20.99
N LYS A 138 4.64 2.89 22.29
CA LYS A 138 5.95 2.54 22.84
C LYS A 138 6.43 1.27 22.14
N PRO A 139 7.70 1.17 21.76
CA PRO A 139 8.24 -0.08 21.26
C PRO A 139 7.94 -1.22 22.24
N ALA A 140 7.05 -2.14 21.85
CA ALA A 140 6.85 -3.38 22.57
C ALA A 140 8.04 -4.29 22.22
N GLY A 141 8.78 -4.74 23.23
CA GLY A 141 10.15 -5.25 23.09
C GLY A 141 10.34 -6.59 22.35
N ARG A 142 11.63 -6.98 22.31
CA ARG A 142 12.27 -8.21 21.78
C ARG A 142 12.48 -8.32 20.27
N GLY A 143 12.13 -7.36 19.41
CA GLY A 143 12.49 -7.46 17.98
C GLY A 143 14.00 -7.62 17.72
N ASN A 144 14.82 -7.07 18.61
CA ASN A 144 16.27 -7.23 18.71
C ASN A 144 16.75 -8.58 19.29
N GLU A 145 15.85 -9.34 19.90
CA GLU A 145 16.08 -10.66 20.49
C GLU A 145 15.43 -11.79 19.67
N VAL A 146 14.51 -11.46 18.76
CA VAL A 146 13.96 -12.40 17.79
C VAL A 146 14.96 -12.55 16.66
N LEU A 147 15.57 -13.74 16.54
CA LEU A 147 16.25 -14.18 15.33
C LEU A 147 15.21 -14.37 14.22
N ALA A 148 14.82 -13.27 13.59
CA ALA A 148 13.81 -13.26 12.54
C ALA A 148 14.26 -13.99 11.26
N TYR A 149 15.58 -14.21 11.12
CA TYR A 149 16.19 -14.93 10.00
C TYR A 149 16.81 -16.23 10.47
N ASN A 150 16.28 -17.36 9.99
CA ASN A 150 16.83 -18.71 10.18
C ASN A 150 17.37 -19.33 8.87
N GLY A 151 17.79 -18.49 7.91
CA GLY A 151 18.77 -18.91 6.89
C GLY A 151 18.23 -19.51 5.60
N VAL A 152 17.29 -18.86 4.90
CA VAL A 152 16.94 -19.24 3.51
C VAL A 152 16.80 -18.03 2.58
N SER A 153 17.87 -17.27 2.36
CA SER A 153 18.10 -16.53 1.10
C SER A 153 19.40 -15.72 1.16
N SER A 154 20.34 -16.10 0.28
CA SER A 154 21.52 -15.36 -0.17
C SER A 154 22.65 -15.20 0.85
N GLY A 155 23.71 -16.00 0.64
CA GLY A 155 24.92 -16.02 1.46
C GLY A 155 25.42 -14.63 1.86
N ASN A 156 25.61 -14.47 3.17
CA ASN A 156 26.30 -13.35 3.84
C ASN A 156 25.61 -11.95 3.79
N GLY A 157 24.29 -11.89 3.95
CA GLY A 157 23.55 -10.62 3.75
C GLY A 157 23.29 -9.72 4.96
N HIS A 158 23.34 -10.17 6.22
CA HIS A 158 23.16 -9.29 7.39
C HIS A 158 23.51 -10.01 8.72
N LEU A 159 24.70 -9.77 9.26
CA LEU A 159 25.02 -10.04 10.66
C LEU A 159 24.36 -8.99 11.57
N THR A 160 23.06 -8.76 11.43
CA THR A 160 22.30 -7.81 12.24
C THR A 160 21.54 -8.55 13.34
N GLY A 161 22.27 -8.90 14.40
CA GLY A 161 21.73 -9.45 15.64
C GLY A 161 22.84 -9.52 16.70
N LYS A 162 22.53 -9.20 17.97
CA LYS A 162 23.52 -9.17 19.06
C LYS A 162 24.20 -10.53 19.35
N HIS A 163 23.71 -11.62 18.75
CA HIS A 163 24.17 -13.00 18.93
C HIS A 163 24.12 -13.80 17.62
N ALA A 164 24.60 -13.26 16.50
CA ALA A 164 24.74 -14.04 15.28
C ALA A 164 25.93 -15.01 15.43
N GLU A 165 25.67 -16.25 15.84
CA GLU A 165 26.66 -17.33 15.72
C GLU A 165 26.80 -17.72 14.24
N PRO A 166 28.02 -17.91 13.72
CA PRO A 166 28.22 -18.36 12.36
C PRO A 166 27.62 -19.76 12.21
N ALA A 167 26.74 -19.94 11.21
CA ALA A 167 26.21 -21.25 10.88
C ALA A 167 27.37 -22.22 10.63
N VAL A 168 27.40 -23.32 11.38
CA VAL A 168 28.37 -24.40 11.21
C VAL A 168 28.32 -24.84 9.75
N LYS A 169 29.46 -24.76 9.05
CA LYS A 169 29.60 -25.28 7.70
C LYS A 169 29.27 -26.77 7.73
N ALA A 170 28.14 -27.16 7.14
CA ALA A 170 27.89 -28.55 6.80
C ALA A 170 29.04 -28.99 5.87
N SER A 171 29.77 -30.03 6.28
CA SER A 171 30.82 -30.68 5.48
C SER A 171 30.22 -31.42 4.29
#